data_AF-A0A9P5MXA6-F1
#
_entry.id   AF-A0A9P5MXA6-F1
#
_cell.length_a   1.000
_cell.length_b   1.000
_cell.length_c   1.000
_cell.angle_alpha   90.00
_cell.angle_beta   90.00
_cell.angle_gamma   90.00
#
_symmetry.space_group_name_H-M   'P 1'
#
loop_
_entity.id
_entity.type
_entity.pdbx_description
1 polymer ?
#
loop_
_entity_poly.entity_id
_entity_poly.type
_entity_poly.pdbx_seq_one_letter_code
_entity_poly.pdbx_strand_id
1 'polypeptide(L)'
;MAPKVLIVCLGNICRSPMGEAVLRHTAKEREIDLTVDSAGTAGYHIGEDPDHRTISVCKKYGVPISHESRQVIQEDFYKFTHILASDNSNLNDLLRKKPGDSTVEVKLWGSCLDGEPIADPYYGGVKGFEDTYQQCIKLSNAFLDELTKAPDAAL
;
A
#
# COMPACT_ATOMS: atom_id res chain seq x y z
N MET A 1 -3.43 13.86 -14.46
CA MET A 1 -4.41 13.45 -13.42
C MET A 1 -3.64 13.03 -12.19
N ALA A 2 -4.12 13.33 -10.98
CA ALA A 2 -3.45 12.92 -9.75
C ALA A 2 -3.32 11.38 -9.67
N PRO A 3 -2.18 10.85 -9.19
CA PRO A 3 -2.00 9.42 -9.00
C PRO A 3 -3.08 8.81 -8.10
N LYS A 4 -3.55 7.63 -8.50
CA LYS A 4 -4.40 6.75 -7.69
C LYS A 4 -3.61 5.50 -7.35
N VAL A 5 -3.40 5.25 -6.07
CA VAL A 5 -2.53 4.18 -5.56
C VAL A 5 -3.33 3.19 -4.72
N LEU A 6 -3.17 1.90 -4.98
CA LEU A 6 -3.73 0.83 -4.19
C LEU A 6 -2.60 0.05 -3.50
N ILE A 7 -2.58 0.02 -2.17
CA ILE A 7 -1.63 -0.81 -1.42
C ILE A 7 -2.25 -2.19 -1.18
N VAL A 8 -1.52 -3.26 -1.49
CA VAL A 8 -2.05 -4.63 -1.41
C VAL A 8 -1.19 -5.52 -0.54
N CYS A 9 -1.83 -6.23 0.39
CA CYS A 9 -1.22 -7.34 1.11
C CYS A 9 -2.09 -8.60 1.01
N LEU A 10 -1.84 -9.63 1.82
CA LEU A 10 -2.66 -10.85 1.81
C LEU A 10 -4.08 -10.62 2.36
N GLY A 11 -4.17 -10.18 3.60
CA GLY A 11 -5.43 -10.15 4.38
C GLY A 11 -6.05 -8.77 4.60
N ASN A 12 -5.40 -7.69 4.19
CA ASN A 12 -5.86 -6.30 4.34
C ASN A 12 -6.23 -5.82 5.75
N ILE A 13 -5.60 -6.39 6.78
CA ILE A 13 -5.76 -5.94 8.17
C ILE A 13 -4.46 -5.43 8.80
N CYS A 14 -3.28 -5.85 8.30
CA CYS A 14 -1.98 -5.48 8.87
C CYS A 14 -1.22 -4.49 7.98
N ARG A 15 -0.50 -5.01 6.97
CA ARG A 15 0.44 -4.24 6.14
C ARG A 15 -0.21 -3.19 5.27
N SER A 16 -1.23 -3.56 4.49
CA SER A 16 -1.80 -2.62 3.51
C SER A 16 -2.63 -1.49 4.12
N PRO A 17 -3.42 -1.68 5.20
CA PRO A 17 -4.05 -0.54 5.89
C PRO A 17 -3.02 0.42 6.52
N MET A 18 -1.94 -0.12 7.10
CA MET A 18 -0.83 0.69 7.60
C MET A 18 -0.19 1.48 6.45
N GLY A 19 0.10 0.80 5.34
CA GLY A 19 0.70 1.41 4.16
C GLY A 19 -0.16 2.51 3.56
N GLU A 20 -1.47 2.31 3.47
CA GLU A 20 -2.42 3.33 3.01
C GLU A 20 -2.39 4.56 3.91
N ALA A 21 -2.54 4.37 5.23
CA ALA A 21 -2.57 5.46 6.19
C ALA A 21 -1.26 6.25 6.16
N VAL A 22 -0.12 5.56 6.14
CA VAL A 22 1.22 6.16 6.11
C VAL A 22 1.48 6.90 4.80
N LEU A 23 1.18 6.30 3.65
CA LEU A 23 1.41 6.94 2.35
C LEU A 23 0.53 8.19 2.21
N ARG A 24 -0.75 8.09 2.56
CA ARG A 24 -1.69 9.22 2.54
C ARG A 24 -1.23 10.36 3.45
N HIS A 25 -0.75 10.03 4.66
CA HIS A 25 -0.26 11.03 5.61
C HIS A 25 1.02 11.71 5.10
N THR A 26 2.01 10.92 4.67
CA THR A 26 3.28 11.41 4.12
C THR A 26 3.06 12.32 2.91
N ALA A 27 2.15 11.93 2.02
CA ALA A 27 1.75 12.72 0.86
C ALA A 27 1.20 14.09 1.23
N LYS A 28 0.30 14.11 2.23
CA LYS A 28 -0.30 15.34 2.74
C LYS A 28 0.75 16.26 3.36
N GLU A 29 1.69 15.73 4.14
CA GLU A 29 2.79 16.52 4.71
C GLU A 29 3.71 17.11 3.65
N ARG A 30 3.84 16.43 2.50
CA ARG A 30 4.64 16.85 1.35
C ARG A 30 3.85 17.68 0.32
N GLU A 31 2.58 17.99 0.60
CA GLU A 31 1.68 18.72 -0.31
C GLU A 31 1.54 18.08 -1.71
N ILE A 32 1.62 16.74 -1.78
CA ILE A 32 1.45 15.98 -3.03
C ILE A 32 0.00 15.48 -3.12
N ASP A 33 -0.68 15.85 -4.20
CA ASP A 33 -2.04 15.36 -4.48
C ASP A 33 -2.01 13.91 -4.98
N LEU A 34 -2.61 13.01 -4.20
CA LEU A 34 -2.90 11.64 -4.62
C LEU A 34 -4.05 11.01 -3.84
N THR A 35 -4.68 10.01 -4.45
CA THR A 35 -5.66 9.16 -3.78
C THR A 35 -5.02 7.83 -3.41
N VAL A 36 -5.17 7.40 -2.17
CA VAL A 36 -4.69 6.10 -1.68
C VAL A 36 -5.86 5.28 -1.16
N ASP A 37 -5.83 3.98 -1.41
CA ASP A 37 -6.74 2.95 -0.88
C ASP A 37 -5.92 1.68 -0.57
N SER A 38 -6.50 0.69 0.10
CA SER A 38 -5.88 -0.61 0.31
C SER A 38 -6.84 -1.79 0.13
N ALA A 39 -6.26 -2.95 -0.20
CA ALA A 39 -7.00 -4.18 -0.39
C ALA A 39 -6.15 -5.43 -0.06
N GLY A 40 -6.79 -6.60 -0.09
CA GLY A 40 -6.20 -7.91 0.16
C GLY A 40 -6.33 -8.85 -1.03
N THR A 41 -5.37 -9.76 -1.24
CA THR A 41 -5.48 -10.75 -2.32
C THR A 41 -6.46 -11.89 -2.01
N ALA A 42 -6.62 -12.25 -0.72
CA ALA A 42 -7.34 -13.45 -0.29
C ALA A 42 -8.76 -13.24 0.25
N GLY A 43 -9.14 -12.01 0.64
CA GLY A 43 -10.51 -11.70 1.07
C GLY A 43 -10.95 -12.37 2.39
N TYR A 44 -10.01 -12.83 3.23
CA TYR A 44 -10.34 -13.53 4.48
C TYR A 44 -11.03 -12.67 5.54
N HIS A 45 -10.77 -11.36 5.52
CA HIS A 45 -11.19 -10.42 6.56
C HIS A 45 -12.11 -9.33 5.99
N ILE A 46 -12.91 -9.62 4.96
CA ILE A 46 -13.77 -8.59 4.35
C ILE A 46 -14.72 -8.01 5.41
N GLY A 47 -14.77 -6.68 5.51
CA GLY A 47 -15.60 -5.97 6.50
C GLY A 47 -14.93 -5.77 7.85
N GLU A 48 -13.75 -6.34 8.10
CA GLU A 48 -13.05 -6.18 9.38
C GLU A 48 -12.25 -4.88 9.44
N ASP A 49 -12.15 -4.31 10.63
CA ASP A 49 -11.23 -3.22 10.93
C ASP A 49 -9.76 -3.67 10.81
N PRO A 50 -8.79 -2.74 10.65
CA PRO A 50 -7.38 -3.06 10.73
C PRO A 50 -7.03 -3.70 12.07
N ASP A 51 -6.01 -4.56 12.07
CA ASP A 51 -5.51 -5.19 13.28
C ASP A 51 -5.22 -4.13 14.35
N HIS A 52 -5.70 -4.35 15.58
CA HIS A 52 -5.53 -3.41 16.69
C HIS A 52 -4.07 -2.98 16.92
N ARG A 53 -3.08 -3.81 16.59
CA ARG A 53 -1.66 -3.48 16.67
C ARG A 53 -1.26 -2.50 15.58
N THR A 54 -1.78 -2.63 14.36
CA THR A 54 -1.65 -1.64 13.29
C THR A 54 -2.22 -0.30 13.71
N ILE A 55 -3.45 -0.31 14.26
CA ILE A 55 -4.10 0.91 14.78
C ILE A 55 -3.27 1.54 15.89
N SER A 56 -2.78 0.73 16.84
CA SER A 56 -1.96 1.20 17.96
C SER A 56 -0.66 1.85 17.49
N VAL A 57 0.04 1.27 16.51
CA VAL A 57 1.27 1.83 15.96
C VAL A 57 0.98 3.12 15.20
N CYS A 58 -0.02 3.15 14.31
CA CYS A 58 -0.38 4.38 13.60
C CYS A 58 -0.74 5.51 14.57
N LYS A 59 -1.54 5.21 15.60
CA LYS A 59 -1.90 6.16 16.66
C LYS A 59 -0.68 6.66 17.44
N LYS A 60 0.27 5.78 17.76
CA LYS A 60 1.53 6.16 18.44
C LYS A 60 2.31 7.22 17.66
N TYR A 61 2.29 7.17 16.33
CA TYR A 61 2.96 8.14 15.45
C TYR A 61 2.05 9.27 14.96
N GLY A 62 0.83 9.38 15.47
CA GLY A 62 -0.10 10.45 15.07
C GLY A 62 -0.65 10.30 13.64
N VAL A 63 -0.54 9.11 13.04
CA VAL A 63 -1.06 8.81 11.70
C VAL A 63 -2.52 8.34 11.80
N PRO A 64 -3.49 9.09 11.26
CA PRO A 64 -4.88 8.66 11.25
C PRO A 64 -5.06 7.43 10.37
N ILE A 65 -5.77 6.43 10.88
CA ILE A 65 -6.12 5.22 10.15
C ILE A 65 -7.60 4.94 10.34
N SER A 66 -8.29 4.73 9.22
CA SER A 66 -9.68 4.31 9.15
C SER A 66 -9.81 3.57 7.83
N HIS A 67 -10.09 2.28 7.89
CA HIS A 67 -10.20 1.41 6.72
C HIS A 67 -11.13 0.25 7.06
N GLU A 68 -11.80 -0.29 6.05
CA GLU A 68 -12.56 -1.52 6.19
C GLU A 68 -11.97 -2.52 5.18
N SER A 69 -11.54 -3.67 5.68
CA SER A 69 -10.82 -4.64 4.87
C SER A 69 -11.68 -5.11 3.69
N ARG A 70 -11.08 -5.17 2.50
CA ARG A 70 -11.72 -5.59 1.27
C ARG A 70 -10.79 -6.41 0.39
N GLN A 71 -11.36 -7.19 -0.51
CA GLN A 71 -10.58 -7.90 -1.52
C GLN A 71 -10.29 -7.00 -2.72
N VAL A 72 -9.15 -7.25 -3.37
CA VAL A 72 -8.87 -6.72 -4.71
C VAL A 72 -9.91 -7.27 -5.70
N ILE A 73 -10.52 -6.37 -6.46
CA ILE A 73 -11.49 -6.68 -7.53
C ILE A 73 -10.93 -6.31 -8.90
N GLN A 74 -11.56 -6.77 -9.98
CA GLN A 74 -11.05 -6.54 -11.34
C GLN A 74 -11.04 -5.05 -11.70
N GLU A 75 -12.01 -4.29 -11.20
CA GLU A 75 -12.17 -2.85 -11.41
C GLU A 75 -10.99 -2.05 -10.84
N ASP A 76 -10.32 -2.57 -9.79
CA ASP A 76 -9.14 -1.91 -9.21
C ASP A 76 -8.04 -1.74 -10.26
N PHE A 77 -7.87 -2.72 -11.15
CA PHE A 77 -6.86 -2.67 -12.22
C PHE A 77 -7.15 -1.62 -13.29
N TYR A 78 -8.36 -1.07 -13.35
CA TYR A 78 -8.70 0.02 -14.27
C TYR A 78 -8.87 1.37 -13.54
N LYS A 79 -9.19 1.34 -12.24
CA LYS A 79 -9.39 2.52 -11.40
C LYS A 79 -8.07 3.15 -10.96
N PHE A 80 -7.09 2.33 -10.62
CA PHE A 80 -5.82 2.78 -10.06
C PHE A 80 -4.75 2.96 -11.15
N THR A 81 -3.83 3.86 -10.88
CA THR A 81 -2.62 4.08 -11.71
C THR A 81 -1.47 3.19 -11.25
N HIS A 82 -1.42 2.89 -9.95
CA HIS A 82 -0.38 2.09 -9.33
C HIS A 82 -1.01 1.09 -8.34
N ILE A 83 -0.57 -0.16 -8.36
CA ILE A 83 -0.85 -1.16 -7.34
C ILE A 83 0.48 -1.61 -6.74
N LEU A 84 0.66 -1.34 -5.46
CA LEU A 84 1.90 -1.60 -4.72
C LEU A 84 1.73 -2.83 -3.84
N ALA A 85 2.40 -3.92 -4.22
CA ALA A 85 2.36 -5.19 -3.51
C ALA A 85 3.30 -5.18 -2.30
N SER A 86 2.83 -5.66 -1.15
CA SER A 86 3.62 -5.71 0.08
C SER A 86 4.75 -6.74 0.00
N ASP A 87 4.52 -7.88 -0.66
CA ASP A 87 5.52 -8.93 -0.86
C ASP A 87 5.41 -9.58 -2.25
N ASN A 88 6.34 -10.48 -2.55
CA ASN A 88 6.40 -11.18 -3.84
C ASN A 88 5.21 -12.12 -4.07
N SER A 89 4.61 -12.67 -3.01
CA SER A 89 3.41 -13.51 -3.16
C SER A 89 2.24 -12.65 -3.61
N ASN A 90 2.06 -11.47 -2.98
CA ASN A 90 1.03 -10.52 -3.36
C ASN A 90 1.25 -10.00 -4.78
N LEU A 91 2.50 -9.70 -5.15
CA LEU A 91 2.85 -9.27 -6.50
C LEU A 91 2.45 -10.34 -7.53
N ASN A 92 2.86 -11.59 -7.30
CA ASN A 92 2.55 -12.68 -8.20
C ASN A 92 1.03 -12.92 -8.31
N ASP A 93 0.28 -12.82 -7.22
CA ASP A 93 -1.18 -12.93 -7.23
C ASP A 93 -1.83 -11.83 -8.08
N LEU A 94 -1.37 -10.59 -7.91
CA LEU A 94 -1.86 -9.44 -8.66
C LEU A 94 -1.54 -9.55 -10.15
N LEU A 95 -0.32 -9.94 -10.50
CA LEU A 95 0.09 -10.13 -11.90
C LEU A 95 -0.72 -11.21 -12.60
N ARG A 96 -1.08 -12.30 -11.90
CA ARG A 96 -1.97 -13.34 -12.45
C ARG A 96 -3.41 -12.84 -12.65
N LYS A 97 -3.87 -11.90 -11.83
CA LYS A 97 -5.23 -11.32 -11.90
C LYS A 97 -5.33 -10.11 -12.83
N LYS A 98 -4.21 -9.46 -13.16
CA LYS A 98 -4.15 -8.24 -13.98
C LYS A 98 -4.68 -8.52 -15.40
N PRO A 99 -5.74 -7.82 -15.84
CA PRO A 99 -6.20 -7.88 -17.22
C PRO A 99 -5.11 -7.41 -18.20
N GLY A 100 -5.03 -8.06 -19.37
CA GLY A 100 -4.01 -7.75 -20.38
C GLY A 100 -4.12 -6.35 -21.00
N ASP A 101 -5.32 -5.78 -20.99
CA ASP A 101 -5.64 -4.44 -21.49
C ASP A 101 -5.53 -3.33 -20.42
N SER A 102 -5.27 -3.70 -19.16
CA SER A 102 -5.07 -2.73 -18.08
C SER A 102 -3.71 -2.05 -18.19
N THR A 103 -3.71 -0.72 -18.04
CA THR A 103 -2.51 0.13 -18.04
C THR A 103 -1.90 0.35 -16.65
N VAL A 104 -2.50 -0.20 -15.59
CA VAL A 104 -2.03 -0.01 -14.22
C VAL A 104 -0.61 -0.56 -14.05
N GLU A 105 0.25 0.20 -13.39
CA GLU A 105 1.55 -0.31 -12.97
C GLU A 105 1.36 -1.18 -11.72
N VAL A 106 1.78 -2.45 -11.80
CA VAL A 106 1.78 -3.36 -10.65
C VAL A 106 3.23 -3.69 -10.31
N LYS A 107 3.68 -3.32 -9.11
CA LYS A 107 5.06 -3.58 -8.67
C LYS A 107 5.15 -3.91 -7.18
N LEU A 108 6.28 -4.51 -6.80
CA LEU A 108 6.64 -4.67 -5.39
C LEU A 108 6.89 -3.29 -4.80
N TRP A 109 6.28 -2.96 -3.66
CA TRP A 109 6.49 -1.64 -3.06
C TRP A 109 7.95 -1.40 -2.69
N GLY A 110 8.62 -2.44 -2.21
CA GLY A 110 10.06 -2.46 -1.93
C GLY A 110 10.94 -1.96 -3.08
N SER A 111 10.52 -2.15 -4.34
CA SER A 111 11.31 -1.72 -5.51
C SER A 111 11.48 -0.21 -5.63
N CYS A 112 10.71 0.59 -4.87
CA CYS A 112 10.88 2.04 -4.83
C CYS A 112 12.17 2.44 -4.09
N LEU A 113 12.78 1.55 -3.32
CA LEU A 113 13.95 1.86 -2.49
C LEU A 113 15.08 0.83 -2.61
N ASP A 114 14.86 -0.40 -2.16
CA ASP A 114 15.91 -1.43 -1.98
C ASP A 114 15.51 -2.80 -2.54
N GLY A 115 14.27 -2.97 -2.99
CA GLY A 115 13.74 -4.22 -3.50
C GLY A 115 13.25 -5.18 -2.42
N GLU A 116 13.30 -4.80 -1.14
CA GLU A 116 12.95 -5.71 -0.04
C GLU A 116 11.43 -5.79 0.19
N PRO A 117 10.86 -6.99 0.37
CA PRO A 117 9.45 -7.14 0.70
C PRO A 117 9.16 -6.65 2.13
N ILE A 118 7.90 -6.29 2.38
CA ILE A 118 7.39 -5.99 3.71
C ILE A 118 6.98 -7.29 4.39
N ALA A 119 7.76 -7.69 5.39
CA ALA A 119 7.49 -8.87 6.20
C ALA A 119 6.11 -8.80 6.87
N ASP A 120 5.39 -9.93 6.91
CA ASP A 120 4.08 -9.99 7.56
C ASP A 120 4.23 -9.97 9.10
N PRO A 121 3.72 -8.94 9.80
CA PRO A 121 3.89 -8.82 11.24
C PRO A 121 2.87 -9.66 12.03
N TYR A 122 1.89 -10.31 11.38
CA TYR A 122 0.71 -10.87 12.05
C TYR A 122 1.03 -11.86 13.20
N TYR A 123 1.98 -12.77 12.97
CA TYR A 123 2.46 -13.74 13.96
C TYR A 123 3.60 -13.20 14.85
N GLY A 124 3.99 -11.93 14.63
CA GLY A 124 4.99 -11.22 15.42
C GLY A 124 4.39 -10.47 16.61
N GLY A 125 5.28 -9.96 17.47
CA GLY A 125 4.92 -9.02 18.53
C GLY A 125 4.82 -7.58 18.03
N VAL A 126 4.59 -6.64 18.95
CA VAL A 126 4.48 -5.19 18.67
C VAL A 126 5.68 -4.64 17.87
N LYS A 127 6.88 -5.17 18.13
CA LYS A 127 8.09 -4.80 17.37
C LYS A 127 7.94 -5.05 15.87
N GLY A 128 7.28 -6.13 15.46
CA GLY A 128 7.08 -6.43 14.04
C GLY A 128 6.21 -5.36 13.35
N PHE A 129 5.15 -4.92 14.01
CA PHE A 129 4.28 -3.84 13.51
C PHE A 129 5.01 -2.50 13.45
N GLU A 130 5.87 -2.23 14.43
CA GLU A 130 6.73 -1.05 14.42
C GLU A 130 7.72 -1.08 13.25
N ASP A 131 8.41 -2.21 13.04
CA ASP A 131 9.34 -2.39 11.94
C ASP A 131 8.61 -2.22 10.58
N THR A 132 7.40 -2.78 10.43
CA THR A 132 6.53 -2.56 9.27
C THR A 132 6.21 -1.08 9.05
N TYR A 133 5.84 -0.35 10.10
CA TYR A 133 5.53 1.08 10.02
C TYR A 133 6.74 1.88 9.53
N GLN A 134 7.93 1.63 10.10
CA GLN A 134 9.15 2.30 9.68
C GLN A 134 9.50 2.00 8.22
N GLN A 135 9.25 0.78 7.75
CA GLN A 135 9.42 0.42 6.34
C GLN A 135 8.40 1.15 5.45
N CYS A 136 7.13 1.22 5.84
CA CYS A 136 6.10 1.98 5.11
C CYS A 136 6.47 3.46 4.97
N ILE A 137 7.05 4.09 5.99
CA ILE A 137 7.50 5.50 5.91
C ILE A 137 8.60 5.67 4.86
N LYS A 138 9.62 4.81 4.88
CA LYS A 138 10.72 4.85 3.92
C LYS A 138 10.23 4.64 2.48
N LEU A 139 9.41 3.61 2.29
CA LEU A 139 8.85 3.27 0.97
C LEU A 139 7.87 4.33 0.47
N SER A 140 7.10 4.97 1.35
CA SER A 140 6.21 6.08 0.97
C SER A 140 7.01 7.27 0.46
N ASN A 141 8.07 7.65 1.16
CA ASN A 141 8.94 8.74 0.71
C ASN A 141 9.61 8.42 -0.62
N ALA A 142 10.14 7.21 -0.78
CA ALA A 142 10.81 6.80 -2.01
C ALA A 142 9.85 6.76 -3.20
N PHE A 143 8.62 6.25 -3.01
CA PHE A 143 7.58 6.25 -4.03
C PHE A 143 7.14 7.68 -4.41
N LEU A 144 6.97 8.58 -3.44
CA LEU A 144 6.62 9.98 -3.71
C LEU A 144 7.76 10.72 -4.44
N ASP A 145 9.02 10.40 -4.14
CA ASP A 145 10.17 10.92 -4.89
C ASP A 145 10.15 10.43 -6.35
N GLU A 146 9.81 9.16 -6.59
CA GLU A 146 9.64 8.61 -7.94
C GLU A 146 8.55 9.35 -8.71
N LEU A 147 7.38 9.57 -8.08
CA LEU A 147 6.26 10.29 -8.70
C LEU A 147 6.59 11.74 -9.09
N THR A 148 7.43 12.42 -8.30
CA THR A 148 7.83 13.83 -8.56
C THR A 148 9.01 13.97 -9.52
N LYS A 149 9.82 12.91 -9.68
CA LYS A 149 10.94 12.85 -10.64
C LYS A 149 10.52 12.44 -12.04
N ALA A 150 9.35 11.81 -12.20
CA ALA A 150 8.78 11.56 -13.51
C ALA A 150 8.59 12.92 -14.21
N PRO A 151 9.35 13.23 -15.27
CA PRO A 151 9.17 14.50 -15.97
C PRO A 151 7.78 14.50 -16.61
N ASP A 152 7.23 15.70 -16.85
CA ASP A 152 6.08 15.97 -17.73
C ASP A 152 6.27 15.31 -19.12
N ALA A 153 6.15 13.99 -19.20
CA ALA A 153 6.24 13.21 -20.42
C ALA A 153 4.84 13.01 -20.97
N ALA A 154 4.16 14.12 -21.28
CA ALA A 154 3.01 14.19 -22.16
C ALA A 154 2.68 15.65 -22.49
N LEU A 155 3.45 16.26 -23.40
CA LEU A 155 2.98 17.32 -24.29
C LEU A 155 3.07 16.80 -25.73
#